data_AF-X1SZT6-F1
#
_entry.id   AF-X1SZT6-F1
#
_cell.length_a   1.000
_cell.length_b   1.000
_cell.length_c   1.000
_cell.angle_alpha   90.00
_cell.angle_beta   90.00
_cell.angle_gamma   90.00
#
_symmetry.space_group_name_H-M   'P 1'
#
loop_
_entity.id
_entity.type
_entity.pdbx_description
1 polymer ?
#
loop_
_entity_poly.entity_id
_entity_poly.type
_entity_poly.pdbx_seq_one_letter_code
_entity_poly.pdbx_strand_id
1 'polypeptide(L)'
;MKYKEVVTLVNEILDQYTFALTVRQIYYRLISDPYILFENTRSNYNGFDRILTKAREEEEIDWTRIEDRTRQSIGGEEKIAEETPEEFLEAYIYTLKNCWQYYDKKMWTSR
;
A
#
# COMPACT_ATOMS: atom_id res chain seq x y z
N MET A 1 -4.18 22.51 1.95
CA MET A 1 -4.11 21.56 3.08
C MET A 1 -3.40 22.25 4.23
N LYS A 2 -4.03 22.34 5.41
CA LYS A 2 -3.48 23.11 6.54
C LYS A 2 -2.55 22.20 7.37
N TYR A 3 -1.32 22.65 7.62
CA TYR A 3 -0.29 21.86 8.30
C TYR A 3 -0.74 21.30 9.66
N LYS A 4 -1.14 22.20 10.57
CA LYS A 4 -1.51 21.82 11.95
C LYS A 4 -2.73 20.89 12.01
N GLU A 5 -3.72 21.12 11.15
CA GLU A 5 -4.91 20.26 11.06
C GLU A 5 -4.54 18.83 10.64
N VAL A 6 -3.68 18.67 9.63
CA VAL A 6 -3.20 17.35 9.22
C VAL A 6 -2.43 16.67 10.34
N VAL A 7 -1.48 17.36 10.98
CA VAL A 7 -0.64 16.76 12.02
C VAL A 7 -1.49 16.27 13.21
N THR A 8 -2.44 17.08 13.68
CA THR A 8 -3.36 16.68 14.75
C THR A 8 -4.12 15.41 14.38
N LEU A 9 -4.75 15.38 13.20
CA LEU A 9 -5.52 14.23 12.75
C LEU A 9 -4.65 12.99 12.53
N VAL A 10 -3.41 13.14 12.09
CA VAL A 10 -2.49 12.01 11.95
C VAL A 10 -2.19 11.39 13.32
N ASN A 11 -1.90 12.20 14.34
CA ASN A 11 -1.69 11.67 15.69
C ASN A 11 -2.95 10.96 16.24
N GLU A 12 -4.13 11.54 16.05
CA GLU A 12 -5.40 10.89 16.40
C GLU A 12 -5.61 9.56 15.67
N ILE A 13 -5.25 9.50 14.38
CA ILE A 13 -5.31 8.26 13.60
C ILE A 13 -4.31 7.25 14.15
N LEU A 14 -3.06 7.64 14.38
CA LEU A 14 -2.03 6.73 14.87
C LEU A 14 -2.45 6.12 16.21
N ASP A 15 -3.00 6.91 17.13
CA ASP A 15 -3.45 6.47 18.46
C ASP A 15 -4.60 5.45 18.43
N GLN A 16 -5.32 5.33 17.31
CA GLN A 16 -6.32 4.27 17.11
C GLN A 16 -5.70 2.89 16.85
N TYR A 17 -4.40 2.82 16.56
CA TYR A 17 -3.71 1.58 16.18
C TYR A 17 -2.54 1.28 17.10
N THR A 18 -2.41 0.01 17.47
CA THR A 18 -1.28 -0.52 18.25
C THR A 18 -0.08 -0.90 17.38
N PHE A 19 -0.23 -0.88 16.05
CA PHE A 19 0.79 -1.24 15.07
C PHE A 19 1.12 -0.05 14.16
N ALA A 20 2.30 -0.10 13.54
CA ALA A 20 2.75 0.96 12.64
C ALA A 20 1.91 1.02 11.35
N LEU A 21 1.54 2.22 10.93
CA LEU A 21 0.79 2.44 9.69
C LEU A 21 1.70 2.90 8.56
N THR A 22 1.37 2.54 7.33
CA THR A 22 2.01 3.12 6.15
C THR A 22 1.49 4.52 5.86
N VAL A 23 2.30 5.34 5.19
CA VAL A 23 1.92 6.68 4.70
C VAL A 23 0.60 6.65 3.92
N ARG A 24 0.39 5.64 3.07
CA ARG A 24 -0.85 5.51 2.29
C ARG A 24 -2.06 5.16 3.15
N GLN A 25 -1.91 4.31 4.16
CA GLN A 25 -3.01 3.99 5.07
C GLN A 25 -3.48 5.23 5.82
N ILE A 26 -2.54 6.03 6.33
CA ILE A 26 -2.83 7.31 6.99
C ILE A 26 -3.53 8.26 6.01
N TYR A 27 -2.99 8.41 4.80
CA TYR A 27 -3.62 9.22 3.74
C TYR A 27 -5.05 8.80 3.44
N TYR A 28 -5.30 7.49 3.30
CA TYR A 28 -6.64 6.98 3.01
C TYR A 28 -7.62 7.19 4.16
N ARG A 29 -7.16 7.13 5.42
CA ARG A 29 -8.00 7.49 6.56
C ARG A 29 -8.42 8.96 6.51
N LEU A 30 -7.52 9.87 6.15
CA LEU A 30 -7.82 11.31 6.08
C LEU A 30 -8.84 11.67 4.98
N ILE A 31 -8.89 10.92 3.87
CA ILE A 31 -9.83 11.20 2.77
C ILE A 31 -11.14 10.38 2.84
N SER A 32 -11.23 9.45 3.78
CA SER A 32 -12.40 8.59 3.97
C SER A 32 -13.19 9.04 5.20
N ASP A 33 -14.39 8.48 5.35
CA ASP A 33 -15.18 8.65 6.57
C ASP A 33 -14.36 8.17 7.80
N PRO A 34 -14.33 8.95 8.90
CA PRO A 34 -15.16 10.12 9.20
C PRO A 34 -14.56 11.50 8.81
N TYR A 35 -13.35 11.57 8.25
CA TYR A 35 -12.61 12.84 8.13
C TYR A 35 -12.88 13.59 6.82
N ILE A 36 -12.81 12.91 5.67
CA ILE A 36 -13.07 13.47 4.33
C ILE A 36 -12.36 14.84 4.13
N LEU A 37 -11.08 14.92 4.51
CA LEU A 37 -10.36 16.19 4.64
C LEU A 37 -9.99 16.83 3.29
N PHE A 38 -9.78 16.01 2.26
CA PHE A 38 -9.42 16.46 0.92
C PHE A 38 -9.68 15.37 -0.14
N GLU A 39 -9.76 15.77 -1.41
CA GLU A 39 -10.00 14.85 -2.53
C GLU A 39 -8.84 13.87 -2.75
N ASN A 40 -9.16 12.66 -3.22
CA ASN A 40 -8.17 11.64 -3.58
C ASN A 40 -7.45 11.97 -4.90
N THR A 41 -6.52 12.91 -4.87
CA THR A 41 -5.70 13.29 -6.03
C THR A 41 -4.22 13.04 -5.76
N ARG A 42 -3.45 12.79 -6.82
CA ARG A 42 -1.98 12.65 -6.71
C ARG A 42 -1.32 13.92 -6.14
N SER A 43 -1.85 15.09 -6.47
CA SER A 43 -1.35 16.37 -5.94
C SER A 43 -1.52 16.45 -4.42
N ASN A 44 -2.69 16.07 -3.90
CA ASN A 44 -2.96 16.04 -2.46
C ASN A 44 -2.08 15.02 -1.74
N TYR A 45 -1.88 13.84 -2.32
CA TYR A 45 -0.95 12.84 -1.80
C TYR A 45 0.48 13.39 -1.66
N ASN A 46 1.02 14.00 -2.72
CA ASN A 46 2.35 14.61 -2.68
C ASN A 46 2.43 15.79 -1.69
N GLY A 47 1.35 16.53 -1.52
CA GLY A 47 1.24 17.55 -0.47
C GLY A 47 1.31 16.94 0.92
N PHE A 48 0.59 15.84 1.15
CA PHE A 48 0.48 15.17 2.44
C PHE A 48 1.82 14.55 2.83
N ASP A 49 2.48 13.89 1.89
CA ASP A 49 3.81 13.30 2.07
C ASP A 49 4.84 14.34 2.54
N ARG A 50 4.84 15.54 1.92
CA ARG A 50 5.71 16.65 2.35
C ARG A 50 5.38 17.16 3.76
N ILE A 51 4.10 17.27 4.10
CA ILE A 51 3.68 17.66 5.46
C ILE A 51 4.16 16.61 6.48
N LEU A 52 3.98 15.32 6.17
CA LEU A 52 4.35 14.23 7.04
C LEU A 52 5.87 14.11 7.23
N THR A 53 6.66 14.36 6.19
CA THR A 53 8.12 14.45 6.31
C THR A 53 8.53 15.57 7.25
N LYS A 54 8.01 16.79 7.04
CA LYS A 54 8.30 17.93 7.90
C LYS A 54 7.91 17.68 9.36
N ALA A 55 6.72 17.12 9.61
CA ALA A 55 6.24 16.84 10.96
C ALA A 55 7.08 15.79 11.69
N ARG A 56 7.66 14.82 10.97
CA ARG A 56 8.62 13.86 11.54
C ARG A 56 9.96 14.52 11.88
N GLU A 57 10.45 15.40 11.01
CA GLU A 57 11.69 16.17 11.25
C GLU A 57 11.56 17.12 12.45
N GLU A 58 10.37 17.68 12.67
CA GLU A 58 10.05 18.55 13.80
C GLU A 58 9.62 17.78 15.06
N GLU A 59 9.69 16.45 15.07
CA GLU A 59 9.26 15.57 16.18
C GLU A 59 7.78 15.75 16.58
N GLU A 60 6.94 16.34 15.72
CA GLU A 60 5.49 16.48 15.94
C GLU A 60 4.72 15.16 15.70
N ILE A 61 5.35 14.21 15.00
CA ILE A 61 4.83 12.85 14.74
C ILE A 61 5.96 11.84 15.00
N ASP A 62 5.68 10.85 15.85
CA ASP A 62 6.59 9.75 16.12
C ASP A 62 6.80 8.87 14.87
N TRP A 63 8.02 8.94 14.31
CA TRP A 63 8.37 8.21 13.10
C TRP A 63 8.32 6.69 13.29
N THR A 64 8.47 6.18 14.52
CA THR A 64 8.45 4.72 14.80
C THR A 64 7.05 4.12 14.65
N ARG A 65 6.01 4.97 14.64
CA ARG A 65 4.61 4.60 14.40
C ARG A 65 4.28 4.50 12.90
N ILE A 66 5.24 4.80 12.02
CA ILE A 66 5.03 4.83 10.57
C ILE A 66 5.98 3.85 9.87
N GLU A 67 5.42 2.95 9.07
CA GLU A 67 6.19 2.00 8.27
C GLU A 67 6.39 2.55 6.84
N ASP A 68 7.64 2.73 6.43
CA ASP A 68 7.97 3.09 5.06
C ASP A 68 7.96 1.84 4.16
N ARG A 69 6.75 1.46 3.73
CA ARG A 69 6.58 0.42 2.73
C ARG A 69 6.77 1.03 1.35
N THR A 70 7.95 0.81 0.77
CA THR A 70 8.13 0.97 -0.66
C THR A 70 7.05 0.18 -1.38
N ARG A 71 6.44 0.79 -2.38
CA ARG A 71 5.48 0.11 -3.27
C ARG A 71 6.28 -0.96 -4.00
N GLN A 72 6.37 -2.17 -3.44
CA GLN A 72 6.83 -3.29 -4.21
C GLN A 72 5.76 -3.55 -5.27
N SER A 73 6.17 -3.51 -6.54
CA SER A 73 5.38 -4.11 -7.60
C SER A 73 5.25 -5.59 -7.23
N ILE A 74 4.06 -6.03 -6.84
CA ILE A 74 3.79 -7.45 -6.70
C ILE A 74 3.78 -7.99 -8.13
N GLY A 75 4.92 -8.55 -8.56
CA GLY A 75 5.04 -9.36 -9.76
C GLY A 75 5.03 -8.59 -11.08
N GLY A 76 6.22 -8.27 -11.57
CA GLY A 76 6.47 -7.98 -12.98
C GLY A 76 7.86 -8.49 -13.30
N GLU A 77 7.92 -9.78 -13.64
CA GLU A 77 9.13 -10.50 -14.06
C GLU A 77 10.26 -10.45 -13.01
N GLU A 78 10.19 -11.32 -12.00
CA GLU A 78 11.46 -11.98 -11.63
C GLU A 78 12.04 -12.46 -12.95
N LYS A 79 13.28 -12.04 -13.26
CA LYS A 79 13.99 -12.51 -14.44
C LYS A 79 13.83 -14.01 -14.48
N ILE A 80 12.91 -14.49 -15.31
CA ILE A 80 12.75 -15.91 -15.40
C ILE A 80 14.04 -16.34 -16.04
N ALA A 81 14.81 -17.12 -15.30
CA ALA A 81 16.01 -17.76 -15.79
C ALA A 81 15.59 -18.88 -16.77
N GLU A 82 14.73 -18.55 -17.73
CA GLU A 82 14.37 -19.41 -18.83
C GLU A 82 15.47 -19.24 -19.86
N GLU A 83 16.35 -20.23 -19.92
CA GLU A 83 17.50 -20.22 -20.80
C GLU A 83 17.07 -20.48 -22.25
N THR A 84 15.84 -20.98 -22.47
CA THR A 84 15.26 -21.28 -23.80
C THR A 84 13.75 -20.97 -23.91
N PRO A 85 13.23 -20.67 -25.13
CA PRO A 85 11.80 -20.49 -25.39
C PRO A 85 10.92 -21.70 -25.00
N GLU A 86 11.47 -22.90 -25.07
CA GLU A 86 10.79 -24.13 -24.70
C GLU A 86 10.53 -24.20 -23.19
N GLU A 87 11.53 -23.81 -22.38
CA GLU A 87 11.40 -23.72 -20.92
C GLU A 87 10.37 -22.68 -20.52
N PHE A 88 10.33 -21.53 -21.21
CA PHE A 88 9.28 -20.51 -21.05
C PHE A 88 7.88 -21.09 -21.27
N LEU A 89 7.68 -21.76 -22.40
CA LEU A 89 6.37 -22.31 -22.74
C LEU A 89 5.94 -23.40 -21.76
N GLU A 90 6.86 -24.28 -21.36
CA GLU A 90 6.58 -25.33 -20.37
C GLU A 90 6.24 -24.75 -18.99
N ALA A 91 6.92 -23.71 -18.53
CA ALA A 91 6.63 -23.06 -17.26
C ALA A 91 5.22 -22.45 -17.24
N TYR A 92 4.83 -21.77 -18.32
CA TYR A 92 3.49 -21.19 -18.46
C TYR A 92 2.40 -22.25 -18.59
N ILE A 93 2.63 -23.31 -19.36
CA ILE A 93 1.69 -24.44 -19.50
C ILE A 93 1.53 -25.15 -18.16
N TYR A 94 2.62 -25.41 -17.44
CA TYR A 94 2.61 -26.01 -16.11
C TYR A 94 1.82 -25.14 -15.13
N THR A 95 2.08 -23.84 -15.11
CA THR A 95 1.37 -22.89 -14.25
C THR A 95 -0.12 -22.89 -14.55
N LEU A 96 -0.51 -22.84 -15.83
CA LEU A 96 -1.91 -22.86 -16.24
C LEU A 96 -2.61 -24.16 -15.84
N LYS A 97 -1.97 -25.32 -16.03
CA LYS A 97 -2.53 -26.63 -15.65
C LYS A 97 -2.75 -26.77 -14.14
N ASN A 98 -1.92 -26.11 -13.34
CA ASN A 98 -1.95 -26.23 -11.88
C ASN A 98 -2.55 -25.00 -11.18
N CYS A 99 -2.98 -23.97 -11.92
CA CYS A 99 -3.42 -22.71 -11.35
C CYS A 99 -4.62 -22.86 -10.39
N TRP A 100 -5.42 -23.90 -10.58
CA TRP A 100 -6.56 -24.25 -9.73
C TRP A 100 -6.17 -24.50 -8.26
N GLN A 101 -4.92 -24.90 -7.98
CA GLN A 101 -4.41 -25.14 -6.63
C GLN A 101 -4.18 -23.86 -5.84
N TYR A 102 -4.02 -22.72 -6.53
CA TYR A 102 -3.75 -21.43 -5.89
C TYR A 102 -5.01 -20.73 -5.37
N TYR A 103 -6.19 -21.33 -5.54
CA TYR A 103 -7.46 -20.76 -5.11
C TYR A 103 -8.12 -21.64 -4.05
N ASP A 104 -8.21 -21.12 -2.82
CA ASP A 104 -8.90 -21.80 -1.70
C ASP A 104 -10.38 -22.04 -1.97
N LYS A 105 -10.99 -21.20 -2.82
CA LYS A 105 -12.38 -21.33 -3.25
C LYS A 105 -12.42 -21.68 -4.73
N LYS A 106 -12.89 -22.88 -5.05
CA LYS A 106 -13.05 -23.34 -6.44
C LYS A 106 -14.01 -22.41 -7.18
N MET A 107 -13.50 -21.66 -8.16
CA MET A 107 -14.31 -20.66 -8.88
C MET A 107 -15.46 -21.28 -9.69
N TRP A 108 -15.29 -22.53 -10.12
CA TRP A 108 -16.32 -23.32 -10.83
C TRP A 108 -17.31 -24.03 -9.91
N THR A 109 -17.12 -23.96 -8.59
CA THR A 109 -18.17 -24.31 -7.63
C THR A 109 -18.82 -23.02 -7.13
N SER A 110 -19.42 -22.27 -8.05
CA SER A 110 -20.45 -21.32 -7.66
C SER A 110 -21.75 -22.13 -7.48
N ARG A 111 -22.45 -21.86 -6.37
CA ARG A 111 -23.69 -22.55 -5.94
C ARG A 111 -24.66 -22.85 -7.08
#